data_AF-A0A3D2BU69-F1
#
_entry.id   AF-A0A3D2BU69-F1
#
_cell.length_a   1.000
_cell.length_b   1.000
_cell.length_c   1.000
_cell.angle_alpha   90.00
_cell.angle_beta   90.00
_cell.angle_gamma   90.00
#
_symmetry.space_group_name_H-M   'P 1'
#
loop_
_entity.id
_entity.type
_entity.pdbx_description
1 polymer ?
#
loop_
_entity_poly.entity_id
_entity_poly.type
_entity_poly.pdbx_seq_one_letter_code
_entity_poly.pdbx_strand_id
1 'polypeptide(L)' 'MAANGRIDVHHHVLPEFYIKAQKGAGIRGTAYRGFPEWTPSHSMSVMDNENIAAAILSFTSPGIWFGDIAQTRDLARQ' A
#
# COMPACT_ATOMS: atom_id res chain seq x y z
N MET A 1 7.21 -5.82 -27.91
CA MET A 1 8.52 -5.60 -27.26
C MET A 1 8.30 -5.67 -25.77
N ALA A 2 9.01 -6.55 -25.05
CA ALA A 2 8.96 -6.51 -23.59
C ALA A 2 9.40 -5.12 -23.12
N ALA A 3 8.69 -4.51 -22.18
CA ALA A 3 9.08 -3.20 -21.66
C ALA A 3 10.47 -3.32 -20.99
N ASN A 4 11.46 -2.57 -21.48
CA ASN A 4 12.79 -2.48 -20.87
C ASN A 4 12.70 -1.64 -19.58
N GLY A 5 12.27 -2.26 -18.48
CA GLY A 5 12.21 -1.61 -17.16
C GLY A 5 12.34 -2.60 -16.02
N ARG A 6 12.62 -2.07 -14.82
CA ARG A 6 12.74 -2.85 -13.58
C ARG A 6 11.38 -3.45 -13.20
N ILE A 7 11.41 -4.57 -12.49
CA ILE A 7 10.22 -5.11 -11.79
C ILE A 7 10.40 -4.80 -10.31
N ASP A 8 9.54 -3.95 -9.77
CA ASP A 8 9.52 -3.63 -8.35
C ASP A 8 8.64 -4.64 -7.61
N VAL A 9 9.25 -5.43 -6.73
CA VAL A 9 8.57 -6.45 -5.93
C VAL A 9 8.30 -6.00 -4.49
N HIS A 10 8.66 -4.75 -4.15
CA HIS A 10 8.49 -4.17 -2.82
C HIS A 10 7.90 -2.76 -2.94
N HIS A 11 6.66 -2.68 -3.44
CA HIS A 11 5.93 -1.43 -3.58
C HIS A 11 4.70 -1.42 -2.67
N HIS A 12 4.66 -0.51 -1.70
CA HIS A 12 3.55 -0.46 -0.75
C HIS A 12 2.39 0.40 -1.25
N VAL A 13 1.16 -0.07 -1.00
CA VAL A 13 -0.09 0.64 -1.30
C VAL A 13 -0.74 1.14 0.00
N LEU A 14 -1.33 2.35 -0.04
CA LEU A 14 -1.98 3.00 1.11
C LEU A 14 -3.34 3.60 0.70
N PRO A 15 -4.31 2.78 0.27
CA PRO A 15 -5.64 3.26 -0.08
C PRO A 15 -6.39 3.77 1.16
N GLU A 16 -7.35 4.68 0.98
CA GLU A 16 -8.05 5.35 2.09
C GLU A 16 -8.75 4.38 3.05
N PHE A 17 -9.35 3.31 2.54
CA PHE A 17 -10.00 2.30 3.38
C PHE A 17 -9.02 1.61 4.33
N TYR A 18 -7.78 1.37 3.86
CA TYR A 18 -6.74 0.74 4.66
C TYR A 18 -6.23 1.69 5.75
N ILE A 19 -6.03 2.96 5.41
CA ILE A 19 -5.68 4.01 6.39
C ILE A 19 -6.78 4.14 7.45
N LYS A 20 -8.06 4.09 7.05
CA LYS A 20 -9.19 4.14 7.97
C LYS A 20 -9.20 2.93 8.91
N ALA A 21 -8.96 1.73 8.40
CA ALA A 21 -8.87 0.51 9.20
C ALA A 21 -7.72 0.59 10.24
N GLN A 22 -6.53 1.02 9.81
CA GLN A 22 -5.39 1.22 10.70
C GLN A 22 -5.69 2.26 11.80
N LYS A 23 -6.30 3.40 11.45
CA LYS A 23 -6.72 4.41 12.43
C LYS A 23 -7.74 3.87 13.42
N GLY A 24 -8.69 3.04 12.97
CA GLY A 24 -9.66 2.35 13.81
C GLY A 24 -9.02 1.40 14.83
N ALA A 25 -7.88 0.78 14.45
CA ALA A 25 -7.06 -0.04 15.34
C ALA A 25 -6.07 0.78 16.20
N GLY A 26 -6.15 2.11 16.19
CA GLY A 26 -5.26 3.00 16.96
C GLY A 26 -3.91 3.29 16.30
N ILE A 27 -3.67 2.80 15.09
CA ILE A 27 -2.41 3.02 14.35
C ILE A 27 -2.50 4.33 13.56
N ARG A 28 -1.53 5.23 13.76
CA ARG A 28 -1.52 6.57 13.14
C ARG A 28 -0.38 6.82 12.14
N GLY A 29 0.49 5.83 11.96
CA GLY A 29 1.65 5.93 11.09
C GLY A 29 2.70 4.89 11.46
N THR A 30 3.94 5.13 11.04
CA THR A 30 5.11 4.38 11.51
C THR A 30 5.59 4.93 12.85
N ALA A 31 6.61 4.31 13.44
CA ALA A 31 7.26 4.82 14.65
C ALA A 31 7.85 6.24 14.49
N TYR A 32 8.06 6.70 13.26
CA TYR A 32 8.80 7.94 12.97
C TYR A 32 7.96 9.01 12.27
N ARG A 33 6.88 8.63 11.58
CA ARG A 33 6.06 9.56 10.79
C ARG A 33 4.62 9.10 10.65
N GLY A 34 3.71 10.05 10.39
CA GLY A 34 2.36 9.75 9.96
C GLY A 34 2.32 9.00 8.62
N PHE A 35 1.13 8.51 8.25
CA PHE A 35 0.95 7.93 6.91
C PHE A 35 1.35 8.93 5.83
N PRO A 36 2.20 8.55 4.87
CA PRO A 36 2.49 9.42 3.74
C PRO A 36 1.23 9.58 2.89
N GLU A 37 1.16 10.69 2.15
CA GLU A 37 0.18 10.80 1.08
C GLU A 37 0.48 9.72 0.03
N TRP A 38 -0.56 8.99 -0.39
CA TRP A 38 -0.46 8.01 -1.44
C TRP A 38 -1.65 8.15 -2.37
N THR A 39 -1.38 8.19 -3.66
CA THR A 39 -2.37 8.13 -4.73
C THR A 39 -1.85 7.20 -5.83
N PRO A 40 -2.73 6.59 -6.64
CA PRO A 40 -2.28 5.83 -7.81
C PRO A 40 -1.40 6.66 -8.76
N SER A 41 -1.72 7.94 -8.95
CA SER A 41 -0.91 8.84 -9.80
C SER A 41 0.49 9.06 -9.24
N HIS A 42 0.64 9.26 -7.92
CA HIS A 42 1.95 9.34 -7.28
C HIS A 42 2.75 8.06 -7.49
N SER A 43 2.14 6.89 -7.29
CA SER A 43 2.78 5.59 -7.49
C SER A 43 3.27 5.41 -8.94
N MET A 44 2.43 5.78 -9.92
CA MET A 44 2.81 5.78 -11.34
C MET A 44 3.96 6.75 -11.65
N SER A 45 3.96 7.97 -11.08
CA SER A 45 5.06 8.92 -11.27
C SER A 45 6.38 8.40 -10.70
N VAL A 46 6.37 7.68 -9.59
CA VAL A 46 7.56 6.99 -9.08
C VAL A 46 8.04 5.93 -10.06
N MET A 47 7.12 5.12 -10.63
CA MET A 47 7.47 4.11 -11.61
C MET A 47 8.11 4.71 -12.87
N ASP A 48 7.53 5.79 -13.40
CA ASP A 48 8.04 6.49 -14.59
C ASP A 48 9.44 7.07 -14.34
N ASN A 49 9.64 7.74 -13.19
CA ASN A 49 10.92 8.36 -12.84
C ASN A 49 12.05 7.34 -12.61
N GLU A 50 11.71 6.12 -12.15
CA GLU A 50 12.67 5.07 -11.80
C GLU A 50 12.79 3.97 -12.86
N ASN A 51 12.20 4.15 -14.04
CA ASN A 51 12.15 3.16 -15.12
C ASN A 51 11.66 1.78 -14.63
N ILE A 52 10.58 1.77 -13.85
CA ILE A 52 9.90 0.56 -13.37
C ILE A 52 8.78 0.21 -14.34
N ALA A 53 8.90 -0.94 -15.01
CA ALA A 53 7.91 -1.41 -15.97
C ALA A 53 6.69 -2.05 -15.30
N ALA A 54 6.88 -2.65 -14.12
CA ALA A 54 5.81 -3.28 -13.36
C ALA A 54 6.13 -3.24 -11.86
N ALA A 55 5.09 -3.06 -11.05
CA ALA A 55 5.19 -3.14 -9.60
C ALA A 55 4.19 -4.19 -9.06
N ILE A 56 4.65 -5.02 -8.12
CA ILE A 56 3.78 -5.91 -7.36
C ILE A 56 3.46 -5.20 -6.05
N LEU A 57 2.19 -4.78 -5.92
CA LEU A 57 1.74 -4.04 -4.75
C LEU A 57 1.57 -4.96 -3.53
N SER A 58 1.89 -4.44 -2.36
CA SER A 58 1.69 -5.10 -1.08
C SER A 58 1.18 -4.13 -0.02
N PHE A 59 0.39 -4.61 0.94
CA PHE A 59 0.13 -3.84 2.15
C PHE A 59 1.37 -3.85 3.04
N THR A 60 1.73 -2.68 3.55
CA THR A 60 2.80 -2.55 4.54
C THR A 60 2.37 -3.07 5.91
N SER A 61 3.32 -3.25 6.83
CA SER A 61 3.05 -3.65 8.21
C SER A 61 2.00 -2.74 8.88
N PRO A 62 1.07 -3.30 9.69
CA PRO A 62 0.99 -4.71 10.11
C PRO A 62 0.18 -5.61 9.16
N GLY A 63 -0.27 -5.11 8.01
CA GLY A 63 -1.26 -5.78 7.17
C GLY A 63 -2.70 -5.51 7.63
N ILE A 64 -3.63 -6.40 7.26
CA ILE A 64 -5.09 -6.18 7.44
C ILE A 64 -5.72 -6.97 8.62
N TRP A 65 -4.89 -7.62 9.44
CA TRP A 65 -5.36 -8.35 10.62
C TRP A 65 -5.29 -7.47 11.87
N PHE A 66 -6.46 -7.17 12.44
CA PHE A 66 -6.57 -6.36 13.67
C PHE A 66 -7.29 -7.10 14.81
N GLY A 67 -7.37 -8.43 14.75
CA GLY A 67 -8.00 -9.27 15.77
C GLY A 67 -9.44 -9.71 15.48
N ASP A 68 -10.02 -9.29 14.34
CA ASP A 68 -11.39 -9.62 13.94
C ASP A 68 -11.43 -10.27 12.53
N ILE A 69 -11.92 -11.51 12.47
CA ILE A 69 -12.01 -12.30 11.23
C ILE A 69 -13.01 -11.70 10.24
N ALA A 70 -14.17 -11.22 10.70
CA ALA A 70 -15.18 -10.64 9.84
C ALA A 70 -14.64 -9.35 9.20
N GLN A 71 -14.01 -8.50 10.02
CA GLN A 71 -13.35 -7.29 9.54
C GLN A 71 -12.25 -7.60 8.51
N THR A 72 -11.34 -8.52 8.81
CA THR A 72 -10.24 -8.87 7.90
C THR A 72 -10.73 -9.43 6.58
N ARG A 73 -11.78 -10.27 6.59
CA ARG A 73 -12.40 -10.78 5.37
C ARG A 73 -12.96 -9.65 4.51
N ASP A 74 -13.62 -8.68 5.13
CA ASP A 74 -14.25 -7.58 4.41
C ASP A 74 -13.19 -6.61 3.85
N LEU A 75 -12.09 -6.38 4.58
CA LEU A 75 -10.93 -5.62 4.09
C LEU A 75 -10.21 -6.31 2.93
N ALA A 76 -10.09 -7.64 2.96
CA ALA A 76 -9.43 -8.41 1.89
C ALA A 76 -10.19 -8.39 0.55
N ARG A 77 -11.47 -7.96 0.56
CA ARG A 77 -12.34 -7.89 -0.63
C ARG A 77 -12.49 -6.47 -1.20
N GLN A 78 -11.88 -5.47 -0.55
CA GLN A 78 -11.74 -4.12 -1.10
C GLN A 78 -10.70 -4.12 -2.22
#